data_AF-A0A8T1Q8G5-F1
#
_entry.id   AF-A0A8T1Q8G5-F1
#
_cell.length_a   1.000
_cell.length_b   1.000
_cell.length_c   1.000
_cell.angle_alpha   90.00
_cell.angle_beta   90.00
_cell.angle_gamma   90.00
#
_symmetry.space_group_name_H-M   'P 1'
#
loop_
_entity.id
_entity.type
_entity.pdbx_description
1 polymer ?
#
loop_
_entity_poly.entity_id
_entity_poly.type
_entity_poly.pdbx_seq_one_letter_code
_entity_poly.pdbx_strand_id
1 'polypeptide(L)'
;MFIDLDCRFDILRLSKMLKHRINGQSNGSIKKIDQEHMDFDLWNNDTKKNPTYDEELYSLCMRRFLFIRCYDSFQFLATLKTLHYRIQKEQELHGISVHILMIDGIGAFHWIDRASTFMPLGATNRKTPSLQTVSETVVQEIRKLLLLHPMLVIATKATIFGDRYSMTETKRNLGKLDASNSRSISSTSLQLPYREYMPSVWQTFVTHRVLVGASDDPLIRTNDSDRSLYFSEWLLPPQSFVDKFIVKEAGVFMVP
;
A
#
# COMPACT_ATOMS: atom_id res chain seq x y z
N MET A 1 -9.97 -3.66 -6.14
CA MET A 1 -10.69 -3.26 -4.91
C MET A 1 -9.69 -2.73 -3.90
N PHE A 2 -10.06 -1.70 -3.15
CA PHE A 2 -9.24 -1.03 -2.15
C PHE A 2 -9.95 -1.04 -0.78
N ILE A 3 -9.25 -1.49 0.26
CA ILE A 3 -9.68 -1.47 1.65
C ILE A 3 -8.80 -0.49 2.41
N ASP A 4 -9.39 0.58 2.89
CA ASP A 4 -8.76 1.65 3.67
C ASP A 4 -8.93 1.37 5.17
N LEU A 5 -7.83 1.04 5.87
CA LEU A 5 -7.86 0.75 7.31
C LEU A 5 -7.34 1.92 8.16
N ASP A 6 -6.50 2.79 7.61
CA ASP A 6 -5.93 3.93 8.34
C ASP A 6 -6.66 5.27 8.07
N CYS A 7 -7.69 5.23 7.22
CA CYS A 7 -8.54 6.36 6.83
C CYS A 7 -7.78 7.49 6.12
N ARG A 8 -6.62 7.21 5.53
CA ARG A 8 -5.79 8.23 4.88
C ARG A 8 -5.98 8.28 3.37
N PHE A 9 -6.75 7.36 2.79
CA PHE A 9 -6.98 7.36 1.36
C PHE A 9 -7.80 8.58 0.91
N ASP A 10 -7.21 9.38 0.02
CA ASP A 10 -7.83 10.57 -0.57
C ASP A 10 -8.39 10.26 -1.97
N ILE A 11 -9.71 10.09 -2.04
CA ILE A 11 -10.44 9.85 -3.29
C ILE A 11 -10.39 11.05 -4.25
N LEU A 12 -10.27 12.27 -3.74
CA LEU A 12 -10.17 13.48 -4.57
C LEU A 12 -8.80 13.53 -5.23
N ARG A 13 -7.74 13.15 -4.50
CA ARG A 13 -6.40 13.00 -5.07
C ARG A 13 -6.36 11.93 -6.15
N LEU A 14 -6.96 10.76 -5.92
CA LEU A 14 -7.08 9.71 -6.95
C LEU A 14 -7.80 10.25 -8.20
N SER A 15 -8.96 10.91 -8.00
CA SER A 15 -9.73 11.51 -9.09
C SER A 15 -8.87 12.49 -9.89
N LYS A 16 -8.23 13.46 -9.23
CA LYS A 16 -7.37 14.45 -9.88
C LYS A 16 -6.23 13.80 -10.66
N MET A 17 -5.54 12.81 -10.07
CA MET A 17 -4.47 12.07 -10.74
C MET A 17 -4.97 11.33 -11.98
N LEU A 18 -6.15 10.70 -11.91
CA LEU A 18 -6.78 10.02 -13.03
C LEU A 18 -7.11 11.01 -14.16
N LYS A 19 -7.70 12.16 -13.82
CA LYS A 19 -7.98 13.25 -14.78
C LYS A 19 -6.69 13.72 -15.47
N HIS A 20 -5.62 13.92 -14.72
CA HIS A 20 -4.32 14.29 -15.30
C HIS A 20 -3.77 13.23 -16.25
N ARG A 21 -3.92 11.93 -15.94
CA ARG A 21 -3.46 10.85 -16.83
C ARG A 21 -4.27 10.78 -18.12
N ILE A 22 -5.60 10.87 -18.03
CA ILE A 22 -6.50 10.88 -19.19
C ILE A 22 -6.15 12.06 -20.11
N ASN A 23 -6.00 13.25 -19.55
CA ASN A 23 -5.65 14.46 -20.31
C ASN A 23 -4.19 14.45 -20.84
N GLY A 24 -3.27 13.79 -20.14
CA GLY A 24 -1.88 13.66 -20.57
C GLY A 24 -1.72 12.71 -21.77
N GLN A 25 -2.56 11.66 -21.84
CA GLN A 25 -2.57 10.73 -22.97
C GLN A 25 -3.20 11.34 -24.22
N SER A 26 -4.27 12.15 -24.09
CA SER A 26 -4.88 12.85 -25.24
C SER A 26 -3.93 13.87 -25.87
N ASN A 27 -3.14 14.59 -25.07
CA ASN A 27 -2.14 15.55 -25.57
C ASN A 27 -0.82 14.90 -26.02
N GLY A 28 -0.51 13.68 -25.56
CA GLY A 28 0.68 12.92 -25.96
C GLY A 28 0.53 12.19 -27.29
N SER A 29 -0.71 11.85 -27.68
CA SER A 29 -0.97 11.19 -28.96
C SER A 29 -0.94 12.14 -30.15
N ILE A 30 -1.22 13.44 -29.96
CA ILE A 30 -1.15 14.47 -31.01
C ILE A 30 0.31 14.84 -31.35
N LYS A 31 1.27 14.62 -30.45
CA LYS A 31 2.69 14.97 -30.69
C LYS A 31 3.48 13.98 -31.54
N LYS A 32 2.85 12.94 -32.09
CA LYS A 32 3.53 11.92 -32.92
C LYS A 32 3.12 11.89 -34.39
N ILE A 33 2.23 12.78 -34.85
CA ILE A 33 1.78 12.76 -36.26
C ILE A 33 2.26 13.98 -37.07
N ASP A 34 2.54 15.13 -36.46
CA ASP A 34 2.86 16.34 -37.25
C ASP A 34 4.32 16.76 -37.14
N GLN A 35 5.23 15.87 -37.54
CA GLN A 35 6.60 16.27 -37.83
C GLN A 35 7.02 15.82 -39.22
N GLU A 36 6.27 16.29 -40.22
CA GLU A 36 6.76 16.52 -41.58
C GLU A 36 5.80 17.52 -42.24
N HIS A 37 6.35 18.60 -42.81
CA HIS A 37 5.72 19.74 -43.49
C HIS A 37 5.40 20.99 -42.65
N MET A 38 6.42 21.85 -42.60
CA MET A 38 6.25 23.31 -42.53
C MET A 38 5.44 23.77 -43.74
N ASP A 39 4.39 24.57 -43.53
CA ASP A 39 4.20 25.80 -44.30
C ASP A 39 3.37 26.84 -43.55
N PHE A 40 3.68 28.07 -43.93
CA PHE A 40 3.40 29.38 -43.35
C PHE A 40 1.93 29.82 -43.54
N ASP A 41 1.50 30.73 -42.66
CA ASP A 41 0.26 31.55 -42.69
C ASP A 41 -1.11 30.90 -42.44
N LEU A 42 -1.64 31.10 -41.22
CA LEU A 42 -2.97 31.72 -41.02
C LEU A 42 -3.15 32.12 -39.55
N TRP A 43 -3.09 33.43 -39.31
CA TRP A 43 -3.45 34.10 -38.07
C TRP A 43 -4.97 34.02 -37.86
N ASN A 44 -5.37 34.02 -36.59
CA ASN A 44 -6.75 34.10 -36.09
C ASN A 44 -7.65 32.87 -36.27
N ASN A 45 -7.77 32.09 -35.21
CA ASN A 45 -9.09 31.94 -34.61
C ASN A 45 -9.01 31.61 -33.11
N ASP A 46 -9.67 32.49 -32.38
CA ASP A 46 -9.91 32.48 -30.95
C ASP A 46 -10.88 31.35 -30.59
N THR A 47 -10.39 30.11 -30.65
CA THR A 47 -11.06 28.97 -30.03
C THR A 47 -10.06 28.27 -29.14
N LYS A 48 -9.99 28.74 -27.89
CA LYS A 48 -9.71 27.87 -26.74
C LYS A 48 -10.73 26.71 -26.79
N LYS A 49 -10.46 25.70 -27.63
CA LYS A 49 -11.05 24.39 -27.46
C LYS A 49 -10.51 23.91 -26.13
N ASN A 50 -11.29 24.13 -25.06
CA ASN A 50 -11.09 23.42 -23.82
C ASN A 50 -10.87 21.96 -24.22
N PRO A 51 -9.74 21.33 -23.85
CA PRO A 51 -9.52 19.93 -24.20
C PRO A 51 -10.76 19.19 -23.71
N THR A 52 -11.52 18.64 -24.66
CA THR A 52 -12.76 17.92 -24.39
C THR A 52 -12.38 16.76 -23.50
N TYR A 53 -12.63 16.96 -22.21
CA TYR A 53 -12.35 16.00 -21.18
C TYR A 53 -13.19 14.76 -21.48
N ASP A 54 -12.54 13.60 -21.53
CA ASP A 54 -13.21 12.33 -21.75
C ASP A 54 -13.93 11.91 -20.46
N GLU A 55 -15.10 12.53 -20.23
CA GLU A 55 -16.00 12.24 -19.09
C GLU A 55 -16.42 10.76 -19.08
N GLU A 56 -16.59 10.17 -20.27
CA GLU A 56 -17.00 8.78 -20.41
C GLU A 56 -15.89 7.84 -19.93
N LEU A 57 -14.65 8.03 -20.41
CA LEU A 57 -13.49 7.25 -19.97
C LEU A 57 -13.23 7.44 -18.47
N TYR A 58 -13.33 8.67 -17.96
CA TYR A 58 -13.20 8.91 -16.52
C TYR A 58 -14.26 8.14 -15.71
N SER A 59 -15.53 8.19 -16.13
CA SER A 59 -16.62 7.47 -15.48
C SER A 59 -16.41 5.96 -15.52
N LEU A 60 -15.98 5.41 -16.65
CA LEU A 60 -15.62 3.99 -16.80
C LEU A 60 -14.47 3.58 -15.88
N CYS A 61 -13.43 4.41 -15.76
CA CYS A 61 -12.31 4.17 -14.85
C CYS A 61 -12.75 4.19 -13.38
N MET A 62 -13.54 5.19 -12.98
CA MET A 62 -14.02 5.33 -11.60
C MET A 62 -14.96 4.19 -11.20
N ARG A 63 -15.83 3.72 -12.11
CA ARG A 63 -16.74 2.59 -11.86
C ARG A 63 -16.02 1.28 -11.57
N ARG A 64 -14.78 1.11 -12.05
CA ARG A 64 -13.96 -0.10 -11.79
C ARG A 64 -13.27 -0.07 -10.42
N PHE A 65 -13.23 1.08 -9.76
CA PHE A 65 -12.57 1.24 -8.47
C PHE A 65 -13.54 1.03 -7.31
N LEU A 66 -13.58 -0.21 -6.80
CA LEU A 66 -14.32 -0.55 -5.59
C LEU A 66 -13.55 -0.13 -4.34
N PHE A 67 -14.17 0.68 -3.48
CA PHE A 67 -13.56 1.26 -2.28
C PHE A 67 -14.37 0.91 -1.03
N ILE A 68 -13.69 0.47 0.04
CA ILE A 68 -14.28 0.20 1.35
C ILE A 68 -13.39 0.82 2.42
N ARG A 69 -13.99 1.48 3.41
CA ARG A 69 -13.30 1.99 4.60
C ARG A 69 -13.72 1.19 5.82
N CYS A 70 -12.76 0.79 6.65
CA CYS A 70 -13.00 0.13 7.92
C CYS A 70 -12.44 0.99 9.05
N TYR A 71 -13.19 1.11 10.15
CA TYR A 71 -12.79 1.95 11.28
C TYR A 71 -12.23 1.16 12.47
N ASP A 72 -12.38 -0.16 12.46
CA ASP A 72 -11.89 -1.06 13.50
C ASP A 72 -11.63 -2.47 12.93
N SER A 73 -10.98 -3.31 13.74
CA SER A 73 -10.63 -4.68 13.38
C SER A 73 -11.84 -5.58 13.14
N PHE A 74 -12.98 -5.32 13.78
CA PHE A 74 -14.22 -6.07 13.58
C PHE A 74 -14.88 -5.74 12.23
N GLN A 75 -14.94 -4.47 11.85
CA GLN A 75 -15.43 -4.03 10.54
C GLN A 75 -14.56 -4.57 9.42
N PHE A 76 -13.25 -4.58 9.61
CA PHE A 76 -12.34 -5.19 8.65
C PHE A 76 -12.61 -6.69 8.50
N LEU A 77 -12.76 -7.42 9.61
CA LEU A 77 -13.06 -8.84 9.59
C LEU A 77 -14.43 -9.15 8.94
N ALA A 78 -15.45 -8.37 9.28
CA ALA A 78 -16.79 -8.50 8.68
C ALA A 78 -16.75 -8.22 7.18
N THR A 79 -15.96 -7.23 6.75
CA THR A 79 -15.73 -6.92 5.35
C THR A 79 -15.12 -8.13 4.63
N LEU A 80 -14.04 -8.72 5.15
CA LEU A 80 -13.41 -9.90 4.55
C LEU A 80 -14.37 -11.10 4.46
N LYS A 81 -15.14 -11.38 5.51
CA LYS A 81 -16.10 -12.49 5.52
C LYS A 81 -17.23 -12.34 4.50
N THR A 82 -17.64 -11.11 4.20
CA THR A 82 -18.70 -10.83 3.23
C THR A 82 -18.16 -10.53 1.84
N LEU A 83 -16.84 -10.46 1.67
CA LEU A 83 -16.20 -9.98 0.45
C LEU A 83 -16.44 -10.91 -0.74
N HIS A 84 -16.46 -12.23 -0.52
CA HIS A 84 -16.75 -13.20 -1.58
C HIS A 84 -18.09 -12.91 -2.28
N TYR A 85 -19.16 -12.74 -1.50
CA TYR A 85 -20.49 -12.44 -2.03
C TYR A 85 -20.56 -11.07 -2.72
N ARG A 86 -19.83 -10.07 -2.19
CA ARG A 86 -19.74 -8.75 -2.83
C ARG A 86 -19.07 -8.85 -4.20
N ILE A 87 -17.95 -9.58 -4.31
CA ILE A 87 -17.26 -9.76 -5.59
C ILE A 87 -18.16 -10.46 -6.61
N GLN A 88 -18.86 -11.52 -6.21
CA GLN A 88 -19.79 -12.22 -7.11
C GLN A 88 -20.92 -11.31 -7.59
N LYS A 89 -21.52 -10.52 -6.68
CA LYS A 89 -22.56 -9.57 -7.04
C LYS A 89 -22.09 -8.52 -8.06
N GLU A 90 -20.90 -7.95 -7.86
CA GLU A 90 -20.32 -6.99 -8.80
C GLU A 90 -19.97 -7.62 -10.16
N GLN A 91 -19.53 -8.87 -10.13
CA GLN A 91 -19.27 -9.64 -11.35
C GLN A 91 -20.57 -9.91 -12.14
N GLU A 92 -21.67 -10.23 -11.47
CA GLU A 92 -22.98 -10.46 -12.12
C GLU A 92 -23.60 -9.16 -12.65
N LEU A 93 -23.53 -8.07 -11.89
CA LEU A 93 -24.16 -6.80 -12.26
C LEU A 93 -23.41 -6.03 -13.34
N HIS A 94 -22.07 -6.07 -13.31
CA HIS A 94 -21.23 -5.23 -14.15
C HIS A 94 -20.24 -6.00 -15.03
N GLY A 95 -20.17 -7.32 -14.90
CA GLY A 95 -19.16 -8.13 -15.60
C GLY A 95 -17.73 -7.85 -15.13
N ILE A 96 -17.56 -7.23 -13.95
CA ILE A 96 -16.25 -6.79 -13.45
C ILE A 96 -15.67 -7.89 -12.55
N SER A 97 -14.56 -8.49 -12.98
CA SER A 97 -13.74 -9.35 -12.12
C SER A 97 -12.73 -8.53 -11.31
N VAL A 98 -12.54 -8.89 -10.04
CA VAL A 98 -11.58 -8.25 -9.15
C VAL A 98 -10.24 -8.98 -9.24
N HIS A 99 -9.27 -8.38 -9.91
CA HIS A 99 -7.93 -8.96 -10.08
C HIS A 99 -6.94 -8.53 -8.99
N ILE A 100 -7.16 -7.38 -8.35
CA ILE A 100 -6.26 -6.82 -7.34
C ILE A 100 -7.05 -6.40 -6.11
N LEU A 101 -6.62 -6.87 -4.95
CA LEU A 101 -7.08 -6.42 -3.63
C LEU A 101 -5.94 -5.64 -2.96
N MET A 102 -6.17 -4.34 -2.75
CA MET A 102 -5.26 -3.46 -2.03
C MET A 102 -5.78 -3.26 -0.61
N ILE A 103 -4.94 -3.46 0.40
CA ILE A 103 -5.26 -3.24 1.81
C ILE A 103 -4.28 -2.21 2.36
N ASP A 104 -4.79 -1.01 2.66
CA ASP A 104 -3.96 0.09 3.12
C ASP A 104 -3.91 0.12 4.66
N GLY A 105 -2.72 -0.03 5.22
CA GLY A 105 -2.46 0.06 6.65
C GLY A 105 -2.85 -1.18 7.44
N ILE A 106 -2.34 -2.38 7.12
CA ILE A 106 -2.63 -3.62 7.88
C ILE A 106 -2.27 -3.54 9.38
N GLY A 107 -1.45 -2.57 9.76
CA GLY A 107 -1.10 -2.28 11.16
C GLY A 107 -1.96 -1.22 11.85
N ALA A 108 -2.98 -0.67 11.20
CA ALA A 108 -3.78 0.44 11.71
C ALA A 108 -4.42 0.15 13.08
N PHE A 109 -5.01 -1.05 13.24
CA PHE A 109 -5.71 -1.43 14.47
C PHE A 109 -4.81 -2.15 15.49
N HIS A 110 -3.61 -2.57 15.09
CA HIS A 110 -2.73 -3.42 15.91
C HIS A 110 -2.46 -2.84 17.30
N TRP A 111 -2.14 -1.54 17.39
CA TRP A 111 -1.80 -0.92 18.68
C TRP A 111 -3.03 -0.71 19.56
N ILE A 112 -4.18 -0.39 18.96
CA ILE A 112 -5.44 -0.18 19.68
C ILE A 112 -5.94 -1.53 20.23
N ASP A 113 -6.03 -2.55 19.38
CA ASP A 113 -6.43 -3.91 19.76
C ASP A 113 -5.53 -4.47 20.86
N ARG A 114 -4.21 -4.20 20.77
CA ARG A 114 -3.24 -4.59 21.80
C ARG A 114 -3.52 -3.88 23.13
N ALA A 115 -3.77 -2.56 23.12
CA ALA A 115 -4.06 -1.79 24.33
C ALA A 115 -5.37 -2.25 24.99
N SER A 116 -6.40 -2.56 24.19
CA SER A 116 -7.68 -3.09 24.67
C SER A 116 -7.56 -4.46 25.37
N THR A 117 -6.48 -5.20 25.12
CA THR A 117 -6.21 -6.45 25.85
C THR A 117 -5.82 -6.18 27.32
N PHE A 118 -5.20 -5.03 27.62
CA PHE A 118 -4.76 -4.65 28.98
C PHE A 118 -5.81 -3.83 29.75
N MET A 119 -6.80 -3.28 29.05
CA MET A 119 -7.89 -2.50 29.63
C MET A 119 -9.23 -3.16 29.29
N PRO A 120 -9.56 -4.31 29.91
CA PRO A 120 -10.92 -4.84 29.78
C PRO A 120 -11.87 -3.84 30.42
N LEU A 121 -12.57 -3.03 29.61
CA LEU A 121 -13.67 -2.21 30.10
C LEU A 121 -14.66 -3.15 30.79
N GLY A 122 -14.97 -2.81 32.05
CA GLY A 122 -15.63 -3.70 32.99
C GLY A 122 -16.93 -4.34 32.47
N ALA A 123 -17.22 -5.49 33.09
CA ALA A 123 -18.55 -6.12 33.16
C ALA A 123 -19.10 -6.87 31.93
N THR A 124 -18.27 -7.52 31.11
CA THR A 124 -18.78 -8.59 30.24
C THR A 124 -17.92 -9.86 30.33
N ASN A 125 -18.54 -10.99 30.71
CA ASN A 125 -17.92 -12.33 30.73
C ASN A 125 -17.59 -12.86 29.31
N ARG A 126 -17.58 -12.00 28.28
CA ARG A 126 -17.27 -12.39 26.91
C ARG A 126 -15.76 -12.33 26.75
N LYS A 127 -15.15 -13.48 26.47
CA LYS A 127 -13.74 -13.56 26.06
C LYS A 127 -13.53 -12.63 24.86
N THR A 128 -12.85 -11.50 25.06
CA THR A 128 -12.40 -10.67 23.95
C THR A 128 -11.41 -11.51 23.13
N PRO A 129 -11.54 -11.56 21.79
CA PRO A 129 -10.60 -12.32 20.98
C PRO A 129 -9.21 -11.73 21.19
N SER A 130 -8.22 -12.59 21.44
CA SER A 130 -6.84 -12.12 21.57
C SER A 130 -6.40 -11.44 20.27
N LEU A 131 -5.51 -10.44 20.35
CA LEU A 131 -4.91 -9.79 19.18
C LEU A 131 -4.37 -10.80 18.16
N GLN A 132 -3.81 -11.90 18.67
CA GLN A 132 -3.32 -13.01 17.87
C GLN A 132 -4.46 -13.69 17.11
N THR A 133 -5.57 -14.01 17.78
CA THR A 133 -6.75 -14.61 17.16
C THR A 133 -7.35 -13.73 16.06
N VAL A 134 -7.40 -12.40 16.26
CA VAL A 134 -7.90 -11.46 15.23
C VAL A 134 -7.00 -11.49 13.99
N SER A 135 -5.68 -11.38 14.19
CA SER A 135 -4.71 -11.41 13.08
C SER A 135 -4.72 -12.75 12.33
N GLU A 136 -4.83 -13.86 13.06
CA GLU A 136 -4.94 -15.20 12.48
C GLU A 136 -6.23 -15.35 11.66
N THR A 137 -7.36 -14.89 12.18
CA THR A 137 -8.64 -14.95 11.48
C THR A 137 -8.59 -14.10 10.20
N VAL A 138 -8.06 -12.89 10.26
CA VAL A 138 -7.89 -12.03 9.07
C VAL A 138 -7.09 -12.74 7.97
N VAL A 139 -5.91 -13.28 8.31
CA VAL A 139 -5.07 -13.98 7.33
C VAL A 139 -5.77 -15.23 6.78
N GLN A 140 -6.49 -15.97 7.62
CA GLN A 140 -7.28 -17.13 7.18
C GLN A 140 -8.40 -16.73 6.21
N GLU A 141 -9.13 -15.65 6.48
CA GLU A 141 -10.18 -15.18 5.57
C GLU A 141 -9.61 -14.69 4.24
N ILE A 142 -8.45 -14.02 4.24
CA ILE A 142 -7.76 -13.65 2.99
C ILE A 142 -7.34 -14.90 2.21
N ARG A 143 -6.79 -15.93 2.87
CA ARG A 143 -6.44 -17.20 2.21
C ARG A 143 -7.66 -17.88 1.58
N LYS A 144 -8.77 -17.97 2.31
CA LYS A 144 -10.03 -18.51 1.77
C LYS A 144 -10.49 -17.72 0.54
N LEU A 145 -10.41 -16.39 0.61
CA LEU A 145 -10.78 -15.54 -0.50
C LEU A 145 -9.91 -15.80 -1.74
N LEU A 146 -8.59 -15.94 -1.56
CA LEU A 146 -7.64 -16.25 -2.63
C LEU A 146 -7.88 -17.62 -3.30
N LEU A 147 -8.40 -18.59 -2.55
CA LEU A 147 -8.79 -19.90 -3.11
C LEU A 147 -10.03 -19.81 -4.01
N LEU A 148 -10.94 -18.87 -3.71
CA LEU A 148 -12.19 -18.68 -4.45
C LEU A 148 -12.01 -17.72 -5.64
N HIS A 149 -11.09 -16.76 -5.49
CA HIS A 149 -10.89 -15.66 -6.42
C HIS A 149 -9.38 -15.46 -6.62
N PRO A 150 -8.79 -15.90 -7.74
CA PRO A 150 -7.36 -15.74 -8.01
C PRO A 150 -7.05 -14.26 -8.23
N MET A 151 -6.59 -13.58 -7.19
CA MET A 151 -6.28 -12.16 -7.19
C MET A 151 -4.91 -11.88 -6.56
N LEU A 152 -4.30 -10.77 -6.96
CA LEU A 152 -3.10 -10.25 -6.30
C LEU A 152 -3.51 -9.44 -5.07
N VAL A 153 -2.97 -9.80 -3.90
CA VAL A 153 -3.16 -9.03 -2.66
C VAL A 153 -1.93 -8.17 -2.41
N ILE A 154 -2.14 -6.86 -2.34
CA ILE A 154 -1.11 -5.88 -1.99
C ILE A 154 -1.51 -5.27 -0.66
N ALA A 155 -0.61 -5.29 0.32
CA ALA A 155 -0.84 -4.73 1.64
C ALA A 155 0.26 -3.75 2.01
N THR A 156 -0.10 -2.62 2.62
CA THR A 156 0.85 -1.63 3.12
C THR A 156 0.94 -1.70 4.64
N LYS A 157 2.13 -1.44 5.18
CA LYS A 157 2.34 -1.20 6.62
C LYS A 157 3.40 -0.13 6.79
N ALA A 158 3.23 0.72 7.80
CA ALA A 158 4.26 1.65 8.20
C ALA A 158 5.43 0.91 8.86
N THR A 159 6.65 1.41 8.70
CA THR A 159 7.82 0.91 9.42
C THR A 159 7.96 1.65 10.76
N ILE A 160 8.37 0.93 11.80
CA ILE A 160 8.77 1.54 13.07
C ILE A 160 10.29 1.55 13.08
N PHE A 161 10.87 2.72 12.80
CA PHE A 161 12.30 2.90 12.96
C PHE A 161 12.63 2.90 14.45
N GLY A 162 13.28 1.83 14.90
CA GLY A 162 13.93 1.81 16.19
C GLY A 162 15.17 2.68 16.10
N ASP A 163 15.35 3.59 17.05
CA ASP A 163 16.55 4.41 17.13
C ASP A 163 17.78 3.49 17.17
N ARG A 164 18.56 3.44 16.08
CA ARG A 164 19.76 2.58 15.98
C ARG A 164 20.80 2.96 17.05
N TYR A 165 20.67 4.14 17.65
CA TYR A 165 21.49 4.60 18.77
C TYR A 165 21.13 3.96 20.12
N SER A 166 19.99 3.29 20.26
CA SER A 166 19.58 2.62 21.51
C SER A 166 19.88 1.10 21.52
N MET A 167 20.50 0.55 20.47
CA MET A 167 20.94 -0.86 20.46
C MET A 167 22.38 -1.05 21.00
N THR A 168 23.09 0.03 21.33
CA THR A 168 24.39 -0.03 22.02
C THR A 168 24.28 0.04 23.55
N GLU A 169 23.14 0.47 24.10
CA GLU A 169 22.99 0.62 25.57
C GLU A 169 22.32 -0.56 26.28
N THR A 170 21.53 -1.40 25.59
CA THR A 170 20.89 -2.57 26.23
C THR A 170 21.75 -3.84 26.24
N LYS A 171 23.03 -3.74 25.87
CA LYS A 171 24.04 -4.81 26.05
C LYS A 171 24.79 -4.73 27.38
N ARG A 172 24.40 -3.83 28.28
CA ARG A 172 24.89 -3.79 29.66
C ARG A 172 23.72 -4.14 30.58
N ASN A 173 23.92 -5.19 31.36
CA ASN A 173 23.04 -5.70 32.44
C ASN A 173 22.04 -6.80 32.05
N LEU A 174 22.58 -7.96 31.65
CA LEU A 174 22.13 -9.22 32.25
C LEU A 174 23.32 -10.17 32.35
N GLY A 175 24.18 -9.89 33.33
CA GLY A 175 25.22 -10.82 33.74
C GLY A 175 24.63 -11.91 34.62
N LYS A 176 24.88 -13.17 34.21
CA LYS A 176 24.90 -14.43 34.98
C LYS A 176 23.58 -15.09 35.39
N LEU A 177 23.68 -16.43 35.39
CA LEU A 177 22.74 -17.50 35.80
C LEU A 177 21.66 -17.82 34.74
N ASP A 178 21.63 -18.95 34.01
CA ASP A 178 22.30 -20.24 34.15
C ASP A 178 22.39 -20.98 32.79
N ALA A 179 23.37 -21.87 32.69
CA ALA A 179 23.56 -22.79 31.57
C ALA A 179 22.66 -24.02 31.69
N SER A 180 21.87 -24.33 30.64
CA SER A 180 21.76 -25.68 30.07
C SER A 180 20.80 -25.72 28.87
N ASN A 181 21.39 -25.99 27.71
CA ASN A 181 20.85 -26.75 26.57
C ASN A 181 19.35 -26.63 26.20
N SER A 182 19.05 -25.91 25.12
CA SER A 182 18.58 -26.56 23.90
C SER A 182 18.82 -25.67 22.68
N ARG A 183 19.55 -26.22 21.71
CA ARG A 183 19.75 -25.65 20.38
C ARG A 183 18.46 -25.84 19.60
N SER A 184 17.91 -24.80 18.98
CA SER A 184 17.39 -24.93 17.61
C SER A 184 17.13 -23.56 16.96
N ILE A 185 17.63 -23.45 15.73
CA ILE A 185 17.25 -22.53 14.65
C ILE A 185 17.73 -21.09 14.83
N SER A 186 18.93 -20.86 14.32
CA SER A 186 19.37 -19.57 13.78
C SER A 186 18.37 -19.11 12.71
N SER A 187 17.44 -18.25 13.07
CA SER A 187 16.80 -17.40 12.07
C SER A 187 17.88 -16.45 11.58
N THR A 188 18.25 -16.59 10.31
CA THR A 188 19.01 -15.61 9.55
C THR A 188 18.20 -14.31 9.55
N SER A 189 18.34 -13.52 10.62
CA SER A 189 17.78 -12.19 10.67
C SER A 189 18.58 -11.37 9.69
N LEU A 190 18.12 -11.28 8.44
CA LEU A 190 18.36 -10.09 7.63
C LEU A 190 18.09 -8.92 8.58
N GLN A 191 19.13 -8.16 8.92
CA GLN A 191 19.00 -7.02 9.83
C GLN A 191 18.15 -5.98 9.12
N LEU A 192 16.82 -6.14 9.24
CA LEU A 192 15.87 -5.20 8.69
C LEU A 192 16.16 -3.84 9.34
N PRO A 193 16.18 -2.74 8.57
CA PRO A 193 16.44 -1.41 9.10
C PRO A 193 15.33 -0.90 10.04
N TYR A 194 14.28 -1.70 10.26
CA TYR A 194 13.10 -1.37 11.06
C TYR A 194 12.71 -2.54 11.97
N ARG A 195 11.98 -2.23 13.05
CA ARG A 195 11.44 -3.23 13.96
C ARG A 195 10.20 -3.88 13.36
N GLU A 196 10.19 -5.20 13.27
CA GLU A 196 8.99 -5.94 12.89
C GLU A 196 8.01 -6.03 14.07
N TYR A 197 6.79 -5.53 13.88
CA TYR A 197 5.75 -5.50 14.91
C TYR A 197 4.51 -6.30 14.52
N MET A 198 4.38 -6.71 13.25
CA MET A 198 3.27 -7.55 12.82
C MET A 198 3.43 -8.99 13.33
N PRO A 199 2.35 -9.63 13.80
CA PRO A 199 2.37 -11.04 14.23
C PRO A 199 2.94 -12.00 13.18
N SER A 200 3.49 -13.14 13.64
CA SER A 200 4.15 -14.15 12.78
C SER A 200 3.26 -14.71 11.67
N VAL A 201 1.94 -14.75 11.89
CA VAL A 201 0.96 -15.19 10.88
C VAL A 201 0.98 -14.32 9.62
N TRP A 202 1.21 -13.00 9.76
CA TRP A 202 1.42 -12.11 8.62
C TRP A 202 2.77 -12.37 7.96
N GLN A 203 3.82 -12.57 8.74
CA GLN A 203 5.17 -12.80 8.21
C GLN A 203 5.24 -14.05 7.32
N THR A 204 4.60 -15.12 7.76
CA THR A 204 4.54 -16.40 7.03
C THR A 204 3.58 -16.38 5.84
N PHE A 205 2.66 -15.42 5.80
CA PHE A 205 1.71 -15.25 4.70
C PHE A 205 2.28 -14.43 3.54
N VAL A 206 3.20 -13.50 3.83
CA VAL A 206 3.79 -12.61 2.82
C VAL A 206 4.74 -13.40 1.91
N THR A 207 4.50 -13.34 0.60
CA THR A 207 5.37 -13.94 -0.42
C THR A 207 6.43 -12.97 -0.93
N HIS A 208 6.06 -11.70 -1.05
CA HIS A 208 6.94 -10.63 -1.53
C HIS A 208 6.89 -9.42 -0.61
N ARG A 209 8.04 -8.81 -0.36
CA ARG A 209 8.17 -7.65 0.51
C ARG A 209 9.05 -6.61 -0.15
N VAL A 210 8.50 -5.42 -0.31
CA VAL A 210 9.19 -4.24 -0.85
C VAL A 210 9.23 -3.18 0.24
N LEU A 211 10.43 -2.69 0.56
CA LEU A 211 10.64 -1.51 1.38
C LEU A 211 10.55 -0.28 0.48
N VAL A 212 9.78 0.72 0.91
CA VAL A 212 9.68 2.00 0.21
C VAL A 212 10.03 3.10 1.21
N GLY A 213 10.90 4.02 0.82
CA GLY A 213 11.36 5.10 1.69
C GLY A 213 11.72 6.37 0.90
N ALA A 214 11.74 7.50 1.60
CA ALA A 214 12.34 8.72 1.06
C ALA A 214 13.86 8.55 1.02
N SER A 215 14.48 9.02 -0.06
CA SER A 215 15.93 9.04 -0.21
C SER A 215 16.46 10.38 0.31
N ASP A 216 17.39 10.33 1.26
CA ASP A 216 18.06 11.51 1.82
C ASP A 216 19.28 11.94 0.98
N ASP A 217 19.41 11.49 -0.27
CA ASP A 217 20.59 11.74 -1.11
C ASP A 217 20.80 13.26 -1.33
N PRO A 218 21.82 13.87 -0.72
CA PRO A 218 22.00 15.32 -0.72
C PRO A 218 22.48 15.86 -2.08
N LEU A 219 22.94 14.99 -2.99
CA LEU A 219 23.54 15.37 -4.28
C LEU A 219 22.51 15.80 -5.33
N ILE A 220 21.22 15.53 -5.13
CA ILE A 220 20.12 15.84 -6.08
C ILE A 220 19.26 17.01 -5.58
N ARG A 221 19.68 17.71 -4.52
CA ARG A 221 19.12 19.02 -4.14
C ARG A 221 19.64 20.14 -5.07
N THR A 222 19.60 19.91 -6.38
CA THR A 222 19.95 20.93 -7.36
C THR A 222 18.76 21.86 -7.57
N ASN A 223 18.82 23.03 -6.94
CA ASN A 223 18.33 24.38 -7.30
C ASN A 223 17.02 24.63 -8.07
N ASP A 224 16.20 23.64 -8.42
CA ASP A 224 14.85 23.94 -8.93
C ASP A 224 13.84 22.80 -8.68
N SER A 225 12.84 23.11 -7.87
CA SER A 225 11.70 22.31 -7.41
C SER A 225 11.95 21.18 -6.40
N ASP A 226 11.18 21.27 -5.32
CA ASP A 226 10.97 20.40 -4.16
C ASP A 226 10.63 18.93 -4.50
N ARG A 227 11.52 18.24 -5.22
CA ARG A 227 11.29 16.86 -5.67
C ARG A 227 11.85 15.89 -4.63
N SER A 228 10.97 15.38 -3.78
CA SER A 228 11.31 14.24 -2.93
C SER A 228 11.61 13.02 -3.79
N LEU A 229 12.87 12.56 -3.73
CA LEU A 229 13.30 11.31 -4.33
C LEU A 229 12.93 10.16 -3.39
N TYR A 230 12.41 9.08 -3.94
CA TYR A 230 12.07 7.88 -3.20
C TYR A 230 12.85 6.69 -3.75
N PHE A 231 12.99 5.67 -2.92
CA PHE A 231 13.57 4.40 -3.32
C PHE A 231 12.64 3.24 -2.99
N SER A 232 12.79 2.15 -3.73
CA SER A 232 12.20 0.85 -3.40
C SER A 232 13.22 -0.27 -3.47
N GLU A 233 13.20 -1.14 -2.46
CA GLU A 233 14.12 -2.27 -2.31
C GLU A 233 13.33 -3.56 -2.03
N TRP A 234 13.66 -4.64 -2.73
CA TRP A 234 13.06 -5.95 -2.47
C TRP A 234 13.74 -6.65 -1.29
N LEU A 235 13.00 -6.82 -0.21
CA LEU A 235 13.44 -7.56 0.97
C LEU A 235 13.10 -9.06 0.88
N LEU A 236 12.04 -9.41 0.14
CA LEU A 236 11.61 -10.78 -0.08
C LEU A 236 11.00 -10.92 -1.49
N PRO A 237 11.49 -11.85 -2.33
CA PRO A 237 12.83 -12.41 -2.26
C PRO A 237 13.88 -11.27 -2.34
N PRO A 238 15.03 -11.38 -1.66
CA PRO A 238 16.04 -10.33 -1.68
C PRO A 238 16.59 -10.15 -3.10
N GLN A 239 16.58 -8.91 -3.60
CA GLN A 239 17.19 -8.54 -4.88
C GLN A 239 18.27 -7.48 -4.64
N SER A 240 19.30 -7.46 -5.49
CA SER A 240 20.47 -6.60 -5.30
C SER A 240 20.32 -5.18 -5.84
N PHE A 241 19.19 -4.86 -6.50
CA PHE A 241 18.96 -3.54 -7.07
C PHE A 241 17.97 -2.73 -6.22
N VAL A 242 18.23 -1.43 -6.17
CA VAL A 242 17.36 -0.44 -5.54
C VAL A 242 16.86 0.47 -6.63
N ASP A 243 15.54 0.50 -6.80
CA ASP A 243 14.89 1.38 -7.76
C ASP A 243 14.73 2.77 -7.15
N LYS A 244 14.94 3.81 -7.96
CA LYS A 244 14.68 5.20 -7.57
C LYS A 244 13.51 5.75 -8.37
N PHE A 245 12.63 6.50 -7.70
CA PHE A 245 11.46 7.10 -8.34
C PHE A 245 11.08 8.43 -7.71
N ILE A 246 10.30 9.20 -8.46
CA ILE A 246 9.73 10.49 -8.03
C ILE A 246 8.20 10.44 -8.14
N VAL A 247 7.54 11.14 -7.23
CA VAL A 247 6.08 11.27 -7.22
C VAL A 247 5.71 12.65 -7.74
N LYS A 248 4.89 12.72 -8.79
CA LYS A 248 4.36 13.96 -9.38
C LYS A 248 2.82 13.94 -9.35
N GLU A 249 2.19 15.03 -9.81
CA GLU A 249 0.73 15.13 -9.93
C GLU A 249 0.10 14.03 -10.79
N ALA A 250 0.83 13.47 -11.76
CA ALA A 250 0.35 12.37 -12.59
C ALA A 250 0.72 10.97 -12.04
N GLY A 251 1.38 10.89 -10.88
CA GLY A 251 1.74 9.64 -10.20
C GLY A 251 3.24 9.37 -10.11
N VAL A 252 3.60 8.09 -10.06
CA VAL A 252 4.98 7.61 -9.86
C VAL A 252 5.73 7.54 -11.19
N PHE A 253 6.97 8.04 -11.22
CA PHE A 253 7.87 8.03 -12.38
C PHE A 253 9.24 7.49 -11.96
N MET A 254 9.77 6.52 -12.71
CA MET A 254 11.10 5.96 -12.47
C MET A 254 12.18 6.97 -12.85
N VAL A 255 13.26 6.98 -12.06
CA VAL A 255 14.49 7.72 -12.36
C VAL A 255 15.52 6.71 -12.88
N PRO A 256 16.15 6.96 -14.04
CA PRO A 256 17.22 6.11 -14.57
C PRO A 256 18.43 6.01 -13.63
#